data_AF-A0A2A6F8D9-F1
#
_entry.id   AF-A0A2A6F8D9-F1
#
_cell.length_a   1.000
_cell.length_b   1.000
_cell.length_c   1.000
_cell.angle_alpha   90.00
_cell.angle_beta   90.00
_cell.angle_gamma   90.00
#
_symmetry.space_group_name_H-M   'P 1'
#
loop_
_entity.id
_entity.type
_entity.pdbx_description
1 polymer ?
#
loop_
_entity_poly.entity_id
_entity_poly.type
_entity_poly.pdbx_seq_one_letter_code
_entity_poly.pdbx_strand_id
1 'polypeptide(L)' 'MTFDIFWRAVAIGIGATVLMDIWAIFLNLAFAQPRPSWGLVGRWVWHLREKVFHDDIGKAAPYAHE' A
#
# COMPACT_ATOMS: atom_id res chain seq x y z
N MET A 1 32.74 2.76 2.19
CA MET A 1 31.88 1.73 2.81
C MET A 1 30.40 2.13 2.82
N THR A 2 30.02 3.38 3.17
CA THR A 2 28.61 3.80 3.27
C THR A 2 27.86 3.92 1.92
N PHE A 3 28.53 4.36 0.85
CA PHE A 3 27.88 4.57 -0.45
C PHE A 3 27.40 3.27 -1.14
N ASP A 4 28.03 2.12 -0.87
CA ASP A 4 27.60 0.82 -1.42
C ASP A 4 26.25 0.38 -0.83
N ILE A 5 26.06 0.55 0.49
CA ILE A 5 24.79 0.25 1.16
C ILE A 5 23.67 1.14 0.61
N PHE A 6 23.95 2.43 0.39
CA PHE A 6 22.97 3.35 -0.18
C PHE A 6 22.47 2.89 -1.56
N TRP A 7 23.39 2.60 -2.49
CA TRP A 7 23.01 2.17 -3.83
C TRP A 7 22.30 0.82 -3.86
N ARG A 8 22.71 -0.12 -3.00
CA ARG A 8 22.00 -1.41 -2.84
C ARG A 8 20.60 -1.20 -2.30
N ALA A 9 20.42 -0.35 -1.28
CA ALA A 9 19.11 -0.07 -0.72
C ALA A 9 18.17 0.56 -1.75
N VAL A 10 18.68 1.51 -2.55
CA VAL A 10 17.92 2.12 -3.65
C VAL A 10 17.53 1.08 -4.70
N ALA A 11 18.47 0.25 -5.15
CA ALA A 11 18.21 -0.78 -6.16
C ALA A 11 17.19 -1.82 -5.65
N ILE A 12 17.33 -2.27 -4.40
CA ILE A 12 16.40 -3.21 -3.76
C ILE A 12 15.02 -2.56 -3.62
N GLY A 13 14.94 -1.31 -3.18
CA GLY A 13 13.68 -0.58 -3.02
C GLY A 13 12.93 -0.44 -4.34
N ILE A 14 13.60 0.03 -5.39
CA ILE A 14 13.00 0.17 -6.73
C ILE A 14 12.58 -1.20 -7.26
N GLY A 15 13.47 -2.19 -7.21
CA GLY A 15 13.19 -3.54 -7.70
C GLY A 15 12.01 -4.19 -6.98
N ALA A 16 11.93 -4.04 -5.66
CA ALA A 16 10.81 -4.54 -4.86
C ALA A 16 9.49 -3.88 -5.26
N THR A 17 9.45 -2.54 -5.40
CA THR A 17 8.23 -1.83 -5.82
C THR A 17 7.76 -2.29 -7.19
N VAL A 18 8.66 -2.32 -8.18
CA VAL A 18 8.30 -2.75 -9.55
C VAL A 18 7.80 -4.19 -9.56
N LEU A 19 8.46 -5.09 -8.83
CA LEU A 19 8.05 -6.50 -8.76
C LEU A 19 6.66 -6.65 -8.12
N MET A 20 6.39 -5.91 -7.04
CA MET A 20 5.09 -5.93 -6.36
C MET A 20 3.97 -5.36 -7.23
N ASP A 21 4.24 -4.31 -8.00
CA ASP A 21 3.27 -3.73 -8.94
C ASP A 21 2.93 -4.71 -10.06
N ILE A 22 3.95 -5.35 -10.66
CA ILE A 22 3.76 -6.40 -11.68
C ILE A 22 2.93 -7.55 -11.10
N TRP A 23 3.24 -7.98 -9.86
CA TRP A 23 2.49 -9.02 -9.19
C TRP A 23 1.03 -8.66 -8.96
N ALA A 24 0.75 -7.42 -8.51
CA ALA A 24 -0.62 -6.94 -8.33
C ALA A 24 -1.39 -6.87 -9.65
N ILE A 25 -0.74 -6.44 -10.74
CA ILE A 25 -1.32 -6.45 -12.08
C ILE A 25 -1.62 -7.88 -12.53
N PHE A 26 -0.68 -8.80 -12.35
CA PHE A 26 -0.87 -10.21 -12.68
C PHE A 26 -2.06 -10.81 -11.92
N LEU A 27 -2.16 -10.56 -10.61
CA LEU A 27 -3.29 -11.05 -9.81
C LEU A 27 -4.64 -10.47 -10.30
N ASN A 28 -4.64 -9.20 -10.67
CA ASN A 28 -5.83 -8.53 -11.20
C ASN A 28 -6.24 -9.11 -12.56
N LEU A 29 -5.28 -9.39 -13.45
CA LEU A 29 -5.57 -9.93 -14.79
C LEU A 29 -5.91 -11.42 -14.77
N ALA A 30 -5.19 -12.23 -14.01
CA ALA A 30 -5.32 -13.68 -14.00
C ALA A 30 -6.45 -14.18 -13.08
N PHE A 31 -6.73 -13.48 -11.98
CA PHE A 31 -7.69 -13.92 -10.95
C PHE A 31 -8.81 -12.91 -10.68
N ALA A 32 -8.90 -11.82 -11.46
CA ALA A 32 -9.87 -10.74 -11.26
C ALA A 32 -9.83 -10.13 -9.84
N GLN A 33 -8.71 -10.27 -9.12
CA GLN A 33 -8.57 -9.70 -7.79
C GLN A 33 -8.55 -8.17 -7.89
N PRO A 34 -9.36 -7.44 -7.11
CA PRO A 34 -9.32 -5.98 -7.09
C PRO A 34 -7.91 -5.48 -6.74
N ARG A 35 -7.49 -4.39 -7.39
CA ARG A 35 -6.22 -3.74 -7.05
C ARG A 35 -6.26 -3.19 -5.61
N PRO A 36 -5.12 -3.12 -4.91
CA PRO A 36 -5.05 -2.54 -3.58
C PRO A 36 -5.61 -1.10 -3.58
N SER A 37 -6.55 -0.82 -2.67
CA SER A 37 -7.10 0.53 -2.48
C SER A 37 -6.33 1.25 -1.38
N TRP A 38 -5.47 2.19 -1.77
CA TRP A 38 -4.75 3.06 -0.83
C TRP A 38 -5.68 4.00 -0.07
N GLY A 39 -6.88 4.28 -0.60
CA GLY A 39 -7.91 5.06 0.10
C GLY A 39 -8.36 4.43 1.42
N LEU A 40 -8.33 3.09 1.54
CA LEU A 40 -8.62 2.41 2.81
C LEU A 40 -7.53 2.64 3.85
N VAL A 41 -6.27 2.75 3.41
CA VAL A 41 -5.14 3.08 4.29
C VAL A 41 -5.23 4.55 4.73
N GLY A 42 -5.52 5.46 3.81
CA GLY A 42 -5.77 6.87 4.11
C GLY A 42 -6.93 7.04 5.10
N ARG A 43 -8.03 6.31 4.90
CA ARG A 43 -9.17 6.26 5.82
C ARG A 43 -8.76 5.76 7.19
N TRP A 44 -7.95 4.70 7.28
CA TRP A 44 -7.44 4.20 8.55
C TRP A 44 -6.60 5.24 9.29
N VAL A 45 -5.63 5.86 8.59
CA VAL A 45 -4.78 6.92 9.17
C VAL A 45 -5.63 8.08 9.67
N TRP A 46 -6.64 8.49 8.90
CA TRP A 46 -7.57 9.56 9.30
C TRP A 46 -8.33 9.22 10.59
N HIS A 47 -8.78 7.97 10.76
CA HIS A 47 -9.56 7.55 11.93
C HIS A 47 -8.72 7.21 13.17
N LEU A 48 -7.38 7.25 13.09
CA LEU A 48 -6.51 7.06 14.26
C LEU A 48 -6.80 8.03 15.42
N ARG A 49 -7.43 9.18 15.13
CA ARG A 49 -7.90 10.14 16.15
C ARG A 49 -9.00 9.59 17.07
N GLU A 50 -9.74 8.60 16.60
CA GLU A 50 -10.90 8.01 17.28
C GLU A 50 -10.56 6.60 17.78
N LYS A 51 -9.97 5.77 16.93
CA LYS A 51 -9.60 4.40 17.27
C LYS A 51 -8.53 3.84 16.33
N VAL A 52 -7.78 2.87 16.84
CA VAL A 52 -6.74 2.16 16.07
C VAL A 52 -7.30 0.92 15.37
N PHE A 53 -8.22 0.20 16.03
CA PHE A 53 -8.78 -1.04 15.52
C PHE A 53 -10.20 -0.84 14.99
N HIS A 54 -10.43 -1.28 13.75
CA HIS A 54 -11.72 -1.26 13.07
C HIS A 54 -12.11 -2.69 12.73
N ASP A 55 -13.35 -3.09 13.02
CA ASP A 55 -13.87 -4.41 12.58
C ASP A 55 -13.85 -4.53 11.05
N ASP A 56 -14.14 -3.42 10.37
CA ASP A 56 -14.04 -3.27 8.91
C ASP A 56 -13.77 -1.80 8.57
N ILE A 57 -12.58 -1.49 8.07
CA ILE A 57 -12.22 -0.12 7.68
C ILE A 57 -13.02 0.37 6.46
N GLY A 58 -13.48 -0.53 5.59
CA GLY A 58 -14.29 -0.19 4.42
C GLY A 58 -15.64 0.42 4.78
N LYS A 59 -16.12 0.20 6.01
CA LYS A 59 -17.38 0.75 6.54
C LYS A 59 -17.21 2.05 7.32
N ALA A 60 -15.97 2.47 7.63
CA ALA A 60 -15.74 3.76 8.28
C ALA A 60 -16.16 4.91 7.35
N ALA A 61 -16.46 6.09 7.89
CA ALA A 61 -16.82 7.24 7.05
C ALA A 61 -15.65 7.61 6.12
N PRO A 62 -15.87 7.91 4.83
CA PRO A 62 -14.79 8.33 3.95
C PRO A 62 -14.25 9.70 4.32
N TYR A 63 -12.97 9.94 4.04
CA TYR A 63 -12.37 11.27 4.08
C TYR A 63 -12.18 11.79 2.64
N ALA A 64 -12.42 13.09 2.42
CA ALA A 64 -12.43 13.67 1.08
C ALA A 64 -11.09 13.55 0.31
N HIS A 65 -9.98 13.34 1.04
CA HIS A 65 -8.63 13.22 0.48
C HIS A 65 -7.94 11.93 0.97
N GLU A 66 -8.70 10.85 1.14
CA GLU A 66 -8.16 9.53 1.51
C GLU A 66 -7.41 8.81 0.39
#